data_AF-A0A4Y7IQV9-F1
#
_entry.id   AF-A0A4Y7IQV9-F1
#
_cell.length_a   1.000
_cell.length_b   1.000
_cell.length_c   1.000
_cell.angle_alpha   90.00
_cell.angle_beta   90.00
_cell.angle_gamma   90.00
#
_symmetry.space_group_name_H-M   'P 1'
#
loop_
_entity.id
_entity.type
_entity.pdbx_description
1 polymer ?
#
loop_
_entity_poly.entity_id
_entity_poly.type
_entity_poly.pdbx_seq_one_letter_code
_entity_poly.pdbx_strand_id
1 'polypeptide(L)'
;MQMKRGIFLVLVNVPVLTDGNSNDQMKLVSVWCDYKDPLTKESVTTEAIEVKLQRPEMVNEEDMVVSIEVDRQKNRLQAAEAMSNSRAAAERGDLPRAQSILNGCRTRMADTISMYACDGLATDLDLELQEARSRIVNQSMYESKGKGFLLAGVSSHFAQQACYGGAGFSSSAYQTDNMRRMVDKSRASVFPPANDNTHQKRPRASVFPPATDNTHHKRPHASVFPPAS
;
A
#
# COMPACT_ATOMS: atom_id res chain seq x y z
N MET A 1 -21.43 2.41 -3.54
CA MET A 1 -20.28 2.20 -2.65
C MET A 1 -19.17 1.59 -3.49
N GLN A 2 -17.97 2.19 -3.56
CA GLN A 2 -16.90 1.65 -4.40
C GLN A 2 -16.21 0.50 -3.66
N MET A 3 -16.27 -0.71 -4.23
CA MET A 3 -15.58 -1.88 -3.68
C MET A 3 -14.07 -1.66 -3.86
N LYS A 4 -13.30 -1.72 -2.78
CA LYS A 4 -11.84 -1.59 -2.86
C LYS A 4 -11.28 -2.86 -3.52
N ARG A 5 -10.49 -2.70 -4.57
CA ARG A 5 -9.74 -3.79 -5.20
C ARG A 5 -8.52 -4.11 -4.33
N GLY A 6 -8.42 -5.34 -3.83
CA GLY A 6 -7.22 -5.88 -3.18
C GLY A 6 -6.46 -6.77 -4.15
N ILE A 7 -5.12 -6.81 -4.05
CA ILE A 7 -4.28 -7.67 -4.90
C ILE A 7 -3.50 -8.63 -4.00
N PHE A 8 -3.54 -9.92 -4.30
CA PHE A 8 -2.81 -10.95 -3.57
C PHE A 8 -1.74 -11.55 -4.47
N LEU A 9 -0.51 -11.65 -3.97
CA LEU A 9 0.57 -12.39 -4.60
C LEU A 9 0.75 -13.70 -3.83
N VAL A 10 0.59 -14.84 -4.51
CA VAL A 10 0.70 -16.17 -3.90
C VAL A 10 1.90 -16.88 -4.50
N LEU A 11 2.82 -17.35 -3.64
CA LEU A 11 3.90 -18.24 -4.04
C LEU A 11 3.48 -19.69 -3.74
N VAL A 12 3.56 -20.55 -4.76
CA VAL A 12 3.19 -21.96 -4.65
C VAL A 12 4.34 -22.81 -5.19
N ASN A 13 4.75 -23.81 -4.41
CA ASN A 13 5.70 -24.82 -4.87
C ASN A 13 4.93 -25.95 -5.54
N VAL A 14 5.21 -26.20 -6.82
CA VAL A 14 4.51 -27.22 -7.62
C VAL A 14 5.36 -28.50 -7.65
N PRO A 15 4.81 -29.67 -7.28
CA PRO A 15 5.55 -30.92 -7.33
C PRO A 15 5.86 -31.35 -8.78
N VAL A 16 6.95 -32.10 -8.95
CA VAL A 16 7.29 -32.76 -10.21
C VAL A 16 6.42 -34.00 -10.38
N LEU A 17 5.69 -34.10 -11.49
CA LEU A 17 4.94 -35.32 -11.84
C LEU A 17 5.88 -36.27 -12.59
N THR A 18 5.88 -37.54 -12.17
CA THR A 18 6.68 -38.62 -12.78
C THR A 18 5.87 -39.48 -13.74
N ASP A 19 4.55 -39.29 -13.78
CA ASP A 19 3.60 -40.12 -14.51
C ASP A 19 3.18 -39.38 -15.79
N GLY A 20 3.52 -39.94 -16.96
CA GLY A 20 3.55 -39.29 -18.28
C GLY A 20 2.22 -38.89 -18.93
N ASN A 21 1.21 -38.46 -18.18
CA ASN A 21 0.05 -37.78 -18.77
C ASN A 21 0.37 -36.28 -18.96
N SER A 22 1.18 -35.97 -19.99
CA SER A 22 1.73 -34.63 -20.24
C SER A 22 0.74 -33.62 -20.85
N ASN A 23 -0.56 -33.90 -20.86
CA ASN A 23 -1.57 -33.06 -21.52
C ASN A 23 -2.74 -32.65 -20.61
N ASP A 24 -2.78 -33.12 -19.36
CA ASP A 24 -3.87 -32.78 -18.46
C ASP A 24 -3.59 -31.45 -17.75
N GLN A 25 -4.52 -30.49 -17.89
CA GLN A 25 -4.53 -29.27 -17.09
C GLN A 25 -4.61 -29.63 -15.61
N MET A 26 -3.52 -29.43 -14.88
CA MET A 26 -3.48 -29.66 -13.44
C MET A 26 -4.16 -28.47 -12.74
N LYS A 27 -5.21 -28.73 -11.97
CA LYS A 27 -5.77 -27.73 -11.04
C LYS A 27 -4.71 -27.44 -9.97
N LEU A 28 -4.24 -26.19 -9.91
CA LEU A 28 -3.19 -25.79 -8.98
C LEU A 28 -3.77 -25.28 -7.66
N VAL A 29 -4.60 -24.24 -7.73
CA VAL A 29 -5.26 -23.65 -6.56
C VAL A 29 -6.70 -23.29 -6.93
N SER A 30 -7.62 -23.47 -5.99
CA SER A 30 -8.95 -22.89 -6.01
C SER A 30 -9.00 -21.73 -5.02
N VAL A 31 -9.40 -20.54 -5.47
CA VAL A 31 -9.43 -19.32 -4.65
C VAL A 31 -10.87 -18.82 -4.54
N TRP A 32 -11.35 -18.64 -3.32
CA TRP A 32 -12.61 -17.99 -3.02
C TRP A 32 -12.44 -17.06 -1.80
N CYS A 33 -13.43 -16.21 -1.56
CA CYS A 33 -13.43 -15.24 -0.47
C CYS A 33 -14.76 -15.31 0.27
N ASP A 34 -14.68 -15.38 1.59
CA ASP A 34 -15.81 -15.21 2.49
C ASP A 34 -15.68 -13.86 3.20
N TYR A 35 -16.72 -13.02 3.11
CA TYR A 35 -16.74 -11.74 3.79
C TYR A 35 -18.12 -11.42 4.39
N LYS A 36 -18.14 -10.50 5.36
CA LYS A 36 -19.39 -9.96 5.91
C LYS A 36 -19.77 -8.71 5.15
N ASP A 37 -20.99 -8.68 4.62
CA ASP A 37 -21.54 -7.46 4.01
C ASP A 37 -21.63 -6.37 5.09
N PRO A 38 -20.97 -5.22 4.89
CA PRO A 38 -20.95 -4.16 5.90
C PRO A 38 -22.32 -3.51 6.12
N LEU A 39 -23.24 -3.57 5.15
CA LEU A 39 -24.60 -3.04 5.23
C LEU A 39 -25.57 -4.06 5.83
N THR A 40 -25.67 -5.26 5.27
CA THR A 40 -26.67 -6.26 5.69
C THR A 40 -26.21 -7.13 6.84
N LYS A 41 -24.89 -7.17 7.11
CA LYS A 41 -24.23 -8.05 8.10
C LYS A 41 -24.31 -9.54 7.77
N GLU A 42 -24.83 -9.90 6.61
CA GLU A 42 -24.87 -11.28 6.13
C GLU A 42 -23.49 -11.75 5.68
N SER A 43 -23.27 -13.06 5.74
CA SER A 43 -22.03 -13.67 5.24
C SER A 43 -22.20 -13.99 3.76
N VAL A 44 -21.26 -13.54 2.94
CA VAL A 44 -21.24 -13.73 1.50
C VAL A 44 -20.00 -14.54 1.14
N THR A 45 -20.22 -15.63 0.41
CA THR A 45 -19.17 -16.48 -0.16
C THR A 45 -19.10 -16.21 -1.66
N THR A 46 -17.92 -15.89 -2.18
CA THR A 46 -17.73 -15.75 -3.62
C THR A 46 -17.59 -17.10 -4.30
N GLU A 47 -17.90 -17.15 -5.59
CA GLU A 47 -17.58 -18.31 -6.40
C GLU A 47 -16.07 -18.59 -6.39
N ALA A 48 -15.73 -19.87 -6.46
CA ALA A 48 -14.35 -20.33 -6.48
C ALA A 48 -13.75 -20.18 -7.89
N ILE A 49 -12.60 -19.52 -7.96
CA ILE A 49 -11.82 -19.37 -9.19
C ILE A 49 -10.70 -20.40 -9.18
N GLU A 50 -10.72 -21.31 -10.15
CA GLU A 50 -9.67 -22.32 -10.32
C GLU A 50 -8.53 -21.78 -11.17
N VAL A 51 -7.31 -21.80 -10.63
CA VAL A 51 -6.08 -21.58 -11.37
C VAL A 51 -5.57 -22.94 -11.85
N LYS A 52 -5.43 -23.08 -13.16
CA LYS A 52 -4.93 -24.31 -13.80
C LYS A 52 -3.55 -24.06 -14.37
N LEU A 53 -2.70 -25.08 -14.32
CA LEU A 53 -1.39 -25.09 -14.95
C LEU A 53 -1.37 -26.13 -16.06
N GLN A 54 -0.73 -25.77 -17.17
CA GLN A 54 -0.34 -26.73 -18.19
C GLN A 54 1.05 -27.27 -17.87
N ARG A 55 1.28 -28.55 -18.18
CA ARG A 55 2.58 -29.20 -18.04
C ARG A 55 3.01 -29.77 -19.39
N PRO A 56 3.38 -28.91 -20.35
CA PRO A 56 3.82 -29.37 -21.65
C PRO A 56 5.15 -30.13 -21.52
N GLU A 57 5.35 -31.12 -22.39
CA GLU A 57 6.60 -31.89 -22.44
C GLU A 57 7.79 -31.03 -22.91
N MET A 58 7.52 -30.05 -23.79
CA MET A 58 8.48 -29.06 -24.27
C MET A 58 7.91 -27.65 -24.07
N VAL A 59 8.76 -26.71 -23.64
CA VAL A 59 8.40 -25.30 -23.44
C VAL A 59 8.97 -24.49 -24.60
N ASN A 60 8.12 -23.76 -25.32
CA ASN A 60 8.58 -22.83 -26.36
C ASN A 60 8.87 -21.45 -25.75
N GLU A 61 9.57 -20.57 -26.49
CA GLU A 61 9.85 -19.19 -26.04
C GLU A 61 8.55 -18.42 -25.72
N GLU A 62 7.48 -18.72 -26.46
CA GLU A 62 6.14 -18.15 -26.29
C GLU A 62 5.49 -18.55 -24.95
N ASP A 63 5.84 -19.72 -24.41
CA ASP A 63 5.32 -20.22 -23.13
C ASP A 63 6.08 -19.64 -21.93
N MET A 64 7.25 -19.03 -22.15
CA MET A 64 8.07 -18.40 -21.11
C MET A 64 7.65 -16.97 -20.76
N VAL A 65 6.51 -16.51 -21.27
CA VAL A 65 6.02 -15.14 -21.00
C VAL A 65 5.63 -14.98 -19.54
N VAL A 66 6.31 -14.06 -18.85
CA VAL A 66 5.98 -13.70 -17.47
C VAL A 66 4.84 -12.68 -17.47
N SER A 67 3.86 -12.87 -16.58
CA SER A 67 2.81 -11.89 -16.36
C SER A 67 3.38 -10.58 -15.81
N ILE A 68 3.16 -9.47 -16.54
CA ILE A 68 3.51 -8.11 -16.11
C ILE A 68 2.86 -7.77 -14.76
N GLU A 69 1.63 -8.22 -14.52
CA GLU A 69 0.93 -7.93 -13.27
C GLU A 69 1.60 -8.58 -12.06
N VAL A 70 2.08 -9.82 -12.24
CA VAL A 70 2.83 -10.56 -11.21
C VAL A 70 4.19 -9.93 -10.99
N ASP A 71 4.90 -9.60 -12.07
CA ASP A 71 6.21 -8.93 -12.01
C ASP A 71 6.12 -7.60 -11.25
N ARG A 72 5.10 -6.80 -11.56
CA ARG A 72 4.80 -5.54 -10.86
C ARG A 72 4.62 -5.72 -9.36
N GLN A 73 3.88 -6.74 -8.92
CA GLN A 73 3.69 -6.99 -7.48
C GLN A 73 4.96 -7.55 -6.81
N LYS A 74 5.77 -8.35 -7.53
CA LYS A 74 7.08 -8.79 -7.05
C LYS A 74 8.02 -7.60 -6.85
N ASN A 75 8.08 -6.68 -7.82
CA ASN A 75 8.87 -5.45 -7.72
C ASN A 75 8.47 -4.59 -6.53
N ARG A 76 7.16 -4.44 -6.31
CA ARG A 76 6.63 -3.75 -5.13
C ARG A 76 7.09 -4.40 -3.81
N LEU A 77 7.00 -5.73 -3.71
CA LEU A 77 7.45 -6.45 -2.52
C LEU A 77 8.96 -6.25 -2.29
N GLN A 78 9.76 -6.41 -3.35
CA GLN A 78 11.21 -6.22 -3.30
C GLN A 78 11.59 -4.80 -2.87
N ALA A 79 10.90 -3.78 -3.39
CA ALA A 79 11.12 -2.39 -3.00
C ALA A 79 10.80 -2.16 -1.51
N ALA A 80 9.67 -2.68 -1.02
CA ALA A 80 9.28 -2.58 0.39
C ALA A 80 10.31 -3.24 1.33
N GLU A 81 10.75 -4.45 0.99
CA GLU A 81 11.79 -5.17 1.72
C GLU A 81 13.13 -4.43 1.68
N ALA A 82 13.52 -3.90 0.52
CA ALA A 82 14.75 -3.11 0.38
C ALA A 82 14.71 -1.84 1.23
N MET A 83 13.58 -1.11 1.25
CA MET A 83 13.41 0.06 2.11
C MET A 83 13.48 -0.30 3.59
N SER A 84 12.83 -1.41 3.99
CA SER A 84 12.87 -1.92 5.38
C SER A 84 14.30 -2.29 5.80
N ASN A 85 15.00 -3.06 4.96
CA ASN A 85 16.38 -3.49 5.22
C ASN A 85 17.37 -2.31 5.19
N SER A 86 17.18 -1.36 4.29
CA SER A 86 17.95 -0.11 4.22
C SER A 86 17.77 0.72 5.50
N ARG A 87 16.52 0.88 5.94
CA ARG A 87 16.20 1.55 7.22
C ARG A 87 16.89 0.87 8.39
N ALA A 88 16.80 -0.45 8.49
CA ALA A 88 17.45 -1.22 9.56
C ALA A 88 18.98 -1.06 9.55
N ALA A 89 19.61 -0.99 8.37
CA ALA A 89 21.05 -0.72 8.26
C ALA A 89 21.41 0.71 8.69
N ALA A 90 20.63 1.70 8.25
CA ALA A 90 20.84 3.10 8.61
C ALA A 90 20.61 3.36 10.11
N GLU A 91 19.66 2.67 10.75
CA GLU A 91 19.46 2.73 12.21
C GLU A 91 20.64 2.16 13.01
N ARG A 92 21.45 1.27 12.40
CA ARG A 92 22.72 0.80 12.99
C ARG A 92 23.90 1.73 12.69
N GLY A 93 23.68 2.83 11.98
CA GLY A 93 24.72 3.77 11.56
C GLY A 93 25.45 3.37 10.28
N ASP A 94 25.07 2.26 9.62
CA ASP A 94 25.70 1.79 8.39
C ASP A 94 25.00 2.37 7.15
N LEU A 95 25.23 3.65 6.91
CA LEU A 95 24.69 4.38 5.76
C LEU A 95 25.20 3.83 4.41
N PRO A 96 26.49 3.46 4.23
CA PRO A 96 26.95 2.84 2.99
C PRO A 96 26.19 1.55 2.65
N ARG A 97 25.97 0.68 3.64
CA ARG A 97 25.17 -0.54 3.42
C ARG A 97 23.73 -0.23 3.11
N ALA A 98 23.12 0.74 3.80
CA ALA A 98 21.75 1.17 3.53
C ALA A 98 21.57 1.67 2.08
N GLN A 99 22.52 2.45 1.56
CA GLN A 99 22.52 2.90 0.16
C GLN A 99 22.74 1.73 -0.82
N SER A 100 23.65 0.82 -0.51
CA SER A 100 23.93 -0.37 -1.32
C SER A 100 22.70 -1.27 -1.48
N ILE A 101 21.91 -1.46 -0.42
CA ILE A 101 20.66 -2.23 -0.45
C ILE A 101 19.66 -1.61 -1.43
N LEU A 102 19.44 -0.29 -1.36
CA LEU A 102 18.51 0.41 -2.27
C LEU A 102 18.99 0.34 -3.72
N ASN A 103 20.28 0.57 -3.96
CA ASN A 103 20.85 0.48 -5.31
C ASN A 103 20.74 -0.93 -5.88
N GLY A 104 21.06 -1.97 -5.09
CA GLY A 104 20.93 -3.35 -5.52
C GLY A 104 19.48 -3.75 -5.81
N CYS A 105 18.50 -3.13 -5.15
CA CYS A 105 17.10 -3.29 -5.52
C CYS A 105 16.81 -2.67 -6.88
N ARG A 106 17.22 -1.42 -7.10
CA ARG A 106 17.02 -0.71 -8.38
C ARG A 106 17.67 -1.43 -9.55
N THR A 107 18.90 -1.92 -9.39
CA THR A 107 19.58 -2.72 -10.42
C THR A 107 18.81 -3.99 -10.77
N ARG A 108 18.30 -4.71 -9.77
CA ARG A 108 17.48 -5.92 -10.02
C ARG A 108 16.16 -5.60 -10.71
N MET A 109 15.54 -4.47 -10.36
CA MET A 109 14.27 -4.05 -10.96
C MET A 109 14.45 -3.57 -12.41
N ALA A 110 15.58 -2.96 -12.76
CA ALA A 110 15.83 -2.42 -14.09
C ALA A 110 15.72 -3.47 -15.21
N ASP A 111 16.02 -4.73 -14.90
CA ASP A 111 15.99 -5.84 -15.85
C ASP A 111 14.65 -6.62 -15.86
N THR A 112 13.62 -6.12 -15.17
CA THR A 112 12.32 -6.82 -15.13
C THR A 112 11.38 -6.36 -16.24
N ILE A 113 10.45 -7.25 -16.59
CA ILE A 113 9.53 -7.05 -17.72
C ILE A 113 8.60 -5.85 -17.47
N SER A 114 8.14 -5.62 -16.23
CA SER A 114 7.33 -4.44 -15.92
C SER A 114 8.10 -3.13 -16.07
N MET A 115 9.42 -3.10 -15.83
CA MET A 115 10.26 -1.94 -16.11
C MET A 115 10.46 -1.73 -17.61
N TYR A 116 10.74 -2.80 -18.38
CA TYR A 116 10.85 -2.69 -19.84
C TYR A 116 9.54 -2.28 -20.52
N ALA A 117 8.39 -2.70 -19.97
CA ALA A 117 7.07 -2.28 -20.42
C ALA A 117 6.69 -0.85 -20.00
N CYS A 118 7.59 -0.14 -19.30
CA CYS A 118 7.34 1.20 -18.74
C CYS A 118 6.06 1.24 -17.88
N ASP A 119 5.80 0.19 -17.09
CA ASP A 119 4.66 0.18 -16.17
C ASP A 119 4.79 1.35 -15.18
N GLY A 120 3.68 2.07 -15.00
CA GLY A 120 3.66 3.28 -14.18
C GLY A 120 4.04 3.03 -12.72
N LEU A 121 3.60 1.90 -12.15
CA LEU A 121 3.95 1.56 -10.76
C LEU A 121 5.43 1.16 -10.66
N ALA A 122 5.96 0.40 -11.63
CA ALA A 122 7.37 0.03 -11.63
C ALA A 122 8.27 1.28 -11.72
N THR A 123 7.91 2.23 -12.57
CA THR A 123 8.62 3.52 -12.72
C THR A 123 8.54 4.37 -11.45
N ASP A 124 7.35 4.48 -10.84
CA ASP A 124 7.15 5.19 -9.57
C ASP A 124 8.03 4.62 -8.46
N LEU A 125 8.12 3.27 -8.36
CA LEU A 125 8.94 2.59 -7.37
C LEU A 125 10.43 2.88 -7.55
N ASP A 126 10.94 2.94 -8.80
CA ASP A 126 12.35 3.27 -9.05
C ASP A 126 12.69 4.69 -8.57
N LEU A 127 11.80 5.64 -8.86
CA LEU A 127 11.94 7.03 -8.40
C LEU A 127 11.88 7.12 -6.87
N GLU A 128 10.97 6.38 -6.24
CA GLU A 128 10.86 6.34 -4.77
C GLU A 128 12.12 5.75 -4.12
N LEU A 129 12.70 4.69 -4.68
CA LEU A 129 13.96 4.11 -4.21
C LEU A 129 15.16 5.08 -4.40
N GLN A 130 15.19 5.82 -5.50
CA GLN A 130 16.20 6.86 -5.75
C GLN A 130 16.09 8.00 -4.74
N GLU A 131 14.87 8.44 -4.41
CA GLU A 131 14.63 9.48 -3.41
C GLU A 131 14.93 8.97 -1.99
N ALA A 132 14.59 7.73 -1.67
CA ALA A 132 15.00 7.10 -0.41
C ALA A 132 16.53 7.16 -0.26
N ARG A 133 17.27 6.80 -1.32
CA ARG A 133 18.73 6.86 -1.31
C ARG A 133 19.27 8.28 -1.14
N SER A 134 18.67 9.28 -1.81
CA SER A 134 19.10 10.69 -1.72
C SER A 134 19.01 11.23 -0.29
N ARG A 135 18.17 10.61 0.56
CA ARG A 135 17.97 10.98 1.96
C ARG A 135 18.84 10.21 2.96
N ILE A 136 19.67 9.26 2.50
CA ILE A 136 20.59 8.46 3.34
C ILE A 136 22.05 8.84 3.05
N VAL A 137 22.34 10.12 2.86
CA VAL A 137 23.71 10.61 2.55
C VAL A 137 24.58 10.73 3.79
N ASN A 138 24.01 11.25 4.88
CA ASN A 138 24.68 11.39 6.17
C ASN A 138 23.63 11.23 7.30
N GLN A 139 24.10 11.08 8.54
CA GLN A 139 23.21 10.78 9.66
C GLN A 139 22.16 11.88 9.90
N SER A 140 22.55 13.15 9.77
CA SER A 140 21.63 14.29 9.98
C SER A 140 20.48 14.29 8.96
N MET A 141 20.79 14.06 7.68
CA MET A 141 19.78 13.95 6.62
C MET A 141 18.87 12.73 6.83
N TYR A 142 19.46 11.61 7.25
CA TYR A 142 18.71 10.40 7.53
C TYR A 142 17.72 10.61 8.68
N GLU A 143 18.16 11.13 9.83
CA GLU A 143 17.29 11.33 10.99
C GLU A 143 16.20 12.37 10.72
N SER A 144 16.54 13.47 10.03
CA SER A 144 15.58 14.56 9.79
C SER A 144 14.55 14.24 8.70
N LYS A 145 14.93 13.52 7.64
CA LYS A 145 14.07 13.30 6.46
C LYS A 145 14.00 11.85 6.00
N GLY A 146 15.11 11.11 6.06
CA GLY A 146 15.19 9.75 5.53
C GLY A 146 14.38 8.73 6.33
N LYS A 147 14.43 8.80 7.66
CA LYS A 147 13.77 7.85 8.56
C LYS A 147 12.26 7.84 8.40
N GLY A 148 11.66 9.03 8.37
CA GLY A 148 10.22 9.19 8.13
C GLY A 148 9.82 8.76 6.72
N PHE A 149 10.64 9.06 5.71
CA PHE A 149 10.39 8.67 4.32
C PHE A 149 10.38 7.16 4.14
N LEU A 150 11.43 6.46 4.59
CA LEU A 150 11.50 4.99 4.51
C LEU A 150 10.36 4.34 5.29
N LEU A 151 10.02 4.85 6.48
CA LEU A 151 8.91 4.32 7.26
C LEU A 151 7.58 4.44 6.51
N ALA A 152 7.34 5.59 5.86
CA ALA A 152 6.15 5.84 5.06
C ALA A 152 6.07 4.92 3.83
N GLY A 153 7.18 4.74 3.10
CA GLY A 153 7.26 3.83 1.95
C GLY A 153 7.02 2.37 2.34
N VAL A 154 7.71 1.89 3.38
CA VAL A 154 7.52 0.54 3.95
C VAL A 154 6.06 0.30 4.33
N SER A 155 5.46 1.23 5.07
CA SER A 155 4.08 1.10 5.53
C SER A 155 3.10 1.10 4.35
N SER A 156 3.32 1.96 3.35
CA SER A 156 2.41 2.07 2.20
C SER A 156 2.45 0.83 1.30
N HIS A 157 3.65 0.30 1.06
CA HIS A 157 3.80 -0.86 0.20
C HIS A 157 3.34 -2.15 0.86
N PHE A 158 3.61 -2.38 2.15
CA PHE A 158 3.14 -3.58 2.86
C PHE A 158 1.63 -3.57 3.12
N ALA A 159 1.06 -2.44 3.55
CA ALA A 159 -0.37 -2.37 3.85
C ALA A 159 -1.26 -2.37 2.61
N GLN A 160 -0.67 -2.24 1.42
CA GLN A 160 -1.38 -1.94 0.19
C GLN A 160 -2.29 -0.71 0.23
N GLN A 161 -1.92 0.27 1.05
CA GLN A 161 -2.65 1.50 1.25
C GLN A 161 -1.70 2.68 1.10
N ALA A 162 -2.15 3.80 0.52
CA ALA A 162 -1.39 5.04 0.59
C ALA A 162 -1.30 5.50 2.05
N CYS A 163 -0.11 5.61 2.63
CA CYS A 163 0.05 6.40 3.85
C CYS A 163 -0.05 7.88 3.48
N TYR A 164 -1.02 8.60 4.06
CA TYR A 164 -1.09 10.06 3.96
C TYR A 164 0.03 10.65 4.83
N GLY A 165 1.23 10.77 4.28
CA GLY A 165 2.37 11.43 4.89
C GLY A 165 2.83 12.55 3.96
N GLY A 166 2.95 13.78 4.46
CA GLY A 166 3.27 15.00 3.70
C GLY A 166 4.67 15.06 3.06
N ALA A 167 5.23 13.93 2.63
CA ALA A 167 6.54 13.81 2.01
C ALA A 167 6.42 13.56 0.50
N GLY A 168 5.92 14.55 -0.26
CA GLY A 168 6.28 14.85 -1.66
C GLY A 168 6.06 13.81 -2.77
N PHE A 169 5.88 12.52 -2.50
CA PHE A 169 5.74 11.47 -3.50
C PHE A 169 4.45 10.71 -3.24
N SER A 170 3.33 11.30 -3.66
CA SER A 170 2.07 10.59 -3.76
C SER A 170 2.16 9.72 -5.01
N SER A 171 2.61 8.46 -4.88
CA SER A 171 2.52 7.52 -6.00
C SER A 171 1.08 7.50 -6.49
N SER A 172 0.90 7.88 -7.76
CA SER A 172 -0.41 7.96 -8.44
C SER A 172 -1.12 6.61 -8.39
N ALA A 173 -0.35 5.52 -8.30
CA ALA A 173 -0.84 4.15 -8.22
C ALA A 173 -1.76 3.86 -7.02
N TYR A 174 -1.67 4.63 -5.93
CA TYR A 174 -2.53 4.47 -4.75
C TYR A 174 -3.51 5.61 -4.56
N GLN A 175 -3.52 6.60 -5.46
CA GLN A 175 -4.40 7.75 -5.37
C GLN A 175 -5.82 7.34 -5.80
N THR A 176 -6.70 7.16 -4.82
CA THR A 176 -8.13 6.99 -5.12
C THR A 176 -8.75 8.32 -5.54
N ASP A 177 -9.83 8.31 -6.32
CA ASP A 177 -10.54 9.53 -6.75
C ASP A 177 -10.98 10.39 -5.56
N ASN A 178 -11.26 9.78 -4.41
CA ASN A 178 -11.59 10.49 -3.17
C ASN A 178 -10.37 11.22 -2.57
N MET A 179 -9.18 10.61 -2.60
CA MET A 179 -7.93 11.27 -2.16
C MET A 179 -7.61 12.44 -3.09
N ARG A 180 -7.78 12.27 -4.42
CA ARG A 180 -7.57 13.35 -5.40
C ARG A 180 -8.52 14.52 -5.14
N ARG A 181 -9.83 14.25 -5.00
CA ARG A 181 -10.84 15.25 -4.66
C ARG A 181 -10.57 15.97 -3.34
N MET A 182 -10.02 15.27 -2.35
CA MET A 182 -9.67 15.88 -1.07
C MET A 182 -8.51 16.87 -1.21
N VAL A 183 -7.47 16.53 -1.98
CA VAL A 183 -6.35 17.41 -2.30
C VAL A 183 -6.80 18.60 -3.16
N ASP A 184 -7.67 18.38 -4.13
CA ASP A 184 -8.22 19.46 -4.96
C ASP A 184 -9.04 20.45 -4.13
N LYS A 185 -9.87 19.94 -3.21
CA LYS A 185 -10.62 20.78 -2.25
C LYS A 185 -9.70 21.53 -1.29
N SER A 186 -8.66 20.89 -0.77
CA SER A 186 -7.71 21.59 0.12
C SER A 186 -6.94 22.68 -0.62
N ARG A 187 -6.54 22.43 -1.88
CA ARG A 187 -5.90 23.45 -2.73
C ARG A 187 -6.83 24.61 -3.07
N ALA A 188 -8.10 24.32 -3.36
CA ALA A 188 -9.13 25.35 -3.58
C ALA A 188 -9.42 26.19 -2.32
N SER A 189 -9.23 25.65 -1.12
CA SER A 189 -9.39 26.39 0.13
C SER A 189 -8.19 27.27 0.52
N VAL A 190 -6.99 26.99 -0.03
CA VAL A 190 -5.76 27.74 0.27
C VAL A 190 -5.57 28.94 -0.67
N PHE A 191 -6.18 28.93 -1.86
CA PHE A 191 -6.18 30.06 -2.80
C PHE A 191 -7.60 30.39 -3.25
N PRO A 192 -8.34 31.27 -2.55
CA PRO A 192 -9.54 31.84 -3.14
C PRO A 192 -9.13 32.66 -4.38
N PRO A 193 -9.83 32.54 -5.52
CA PRO A 193 -9.59 33.45 -6.63
C PRO A 193 -9.86 34.87 -6.15
N ALA A 194 -8.93 35.79 -6.44
CA ALA A 194 -9.17 37.21 -6.27
C ALA A 194 -10.33 37.60 -7.19
N ASN A 195 -11.52 37.76 -6.64
CA ASN A 195 -12.63 38.37 -7.34
C ASN A 195 -13.05 39.63 -6.60
N ASP A 196 -12.95 40.73 -7.34
CA ASP A 196 -13.51 42.03 -7.01
C ASP A 196 -15.01 41.91 -6.67
N ASN A 197 -15.33 42.49 -5.52
CA ASN A 197 -16.61 43.00 -5.03
C ASN A 197 -17.88 42.73 -5.86
N THR A 198 -18.79 41.91 -5.33
CA THR A 198 -20.21 42.30 -5.16
C THR A 198 -20.81 41.62 -3.93
N HIS A 199 -21.70 42.35 -3.24
CA HIS A 199 -22.28 42.02 -1.94
C HIS A 199 -22.84 40.61 -1.80
N GLN A 200 -22.28 39.81 -0.88
CA GLN A 200 -22.99 38.66 -0.31
C GLN A 200 -22.70 38.53 1.19
N LYS A 201 -23.78 38.58 1.98
CA LYS A 201 -23.79 38.64 3.45
C LYS A 201 -22.96 37.50 4.05
N ARG A 202 -21.94 37.83 4.86
CA ARG A 202 -21.24 36.87 5.72
C ARG A 202 -22.26 36.26 6.70
N PRO A 203 -22.37 34.92 6.84
CA PRO A 203 -23.04 34.37 8.00
C PRO A 203 -22.22 34.72 9.24
N ARG A 204 -22.89 35.34 10.21
CA ARG A 204 -22.35 35.68 11.53
C ARG A 204 -21.85 34.38 12.18
N ALA A 205 -20.60 34.36 12.62
CA ALA A 205 -20.07 33.26 13.43
C ALA A 205 -20.98 33.08 14.64
N SER A 206 -21.59 31.90 14.77
CA SER A 206 -22.26 31.50 16.00
C SER A 206 -21.19 31.34 17.07
N VAL A 207 -21.05 32.36 17.91
CA VAL A 207 -20.37 32.26 19.21
C VAL A 207 -21.09 31.15 19.96
N PHE A 208 -20.41 30.03 20.17
CA PHE A 208 -20.87 28.99 21.09
C PHE A 208 -21.00 29.62 22.49
N PRO A 209 -22.17 29.58 23.15
CA PRO A 209 -22.25 29.97 24.54
C PRO A 209 -21.51 28.94 25.42
N PRO A 210 -20.85 29.36 26.51
CA PRO A 210 -20.25 28.43 27.45
C PRO A 210 -21.34 27.59 28.13
N ALA A 211 -21.10 26.28 28.22
CA ALA A 211 -22.01 25.35 28.88
C ALA A 211 -22.17 25.75 30.36
N THR A 212 -23.41 26.05 30.76
CA THR A 212 -23.79 26.18 32.16
C THR A 212 -23.77 24.80 32.81
N ASP A 213 -22.89 24.65 33.78
CA ASP A 213 -22.88 23.55 34.73
C ASP A 213 -24.15 23.62 35.60
N ASN A 214 -24.96 22.56 35.57
CA ASN A 214 -25.80 22.08 36.66
C ASN A 214 -26.73 20.97 36.15
N THR A 215 -26.49 19.74 36.60
CA THR A 215 -27.50 18.98 37.37
C THR A 215 -26.94 17.64 37.84
N HIS A 216 -27.07 17.41 39.14
CA HIS A 216 -27.01 16.11 39.79
C HIS A 216 -27.72 15.01 39.00
N HIS A 217 -27.02 13.92 38.71
CA HIS A 217 -27.65 12.60 38.70
C HIS A 217 -26.72 11.53 39.26
N LYS A 218 -27.34 10.66 40.06
CA LYS A 218 -26.77 9.70 41.01
C LYS A 218 -25.84 8.68 40.35
N ARG A 219 -24.76 8.33 41.05
CA ARG A 219 -23.91 7.18 40.77
C ARG A 219 -24.70 5.88 40.98
N PRO A 220 -24.72 4.93 40.02
CA PRO A 220 -24.99 3.54 40.35
C PRO A 220 -23.70 2.88 40.88
N HIS A 221 -23.90 2.16 41.98
CA HIS A 221 -22.93 1.40 42.75
C HIS A 221 -22.16 0.38 41.91
N ALA A 222 -20.85 0.27 42.13
CA ALA A 222 -20.02 -0.82 41.65
C ALA A 222 -20.37 -2.11 42.41
N SER A 223 -20.82 -3.14 41.69
CA SER A 223 -20.85 -4.50 42.20
C SER A 223 -19.48 -5.13 42.00
N VAL A 224 -18.81 -5.34 43.13
CA VAL A 224 -17.60 -6.13 43.29
C VAL A 224 -17.92 -7.59 42.99
N PHE A 225 -17.27 -8.17 41.99
CA PHE A 225 -17.20 -9.62 41.83
C PHE A 225 -16.15 -10.17 42.80
N PRO A 226 -16.46 -11.15 43.67
CA PRO A 226 -15.48 -11.84 44.49
C PRO A 226 -14.71 -12.92 43.69
N PRO A 227 -13.51 -13.31 44.15
CA PRO A 227 -12.63 -14.22 43.42
C PRO A 227 -12.89 -15.71 43.72
N ALA A 228 -12.64 -16.49 42.67
CA ALA A 228 -12.11 -17.86 42.58
C ALA A 228 -12.72 -19.03 43.38
N SER A 229 -12.98 -20.12 42.65
CA SER A 229 -12.42 -21.45 42.93
C SER A 229 -12.16 -22.16 41.61
#